data_AF-A0AAD4LNB9-F1
#
_entry.id   AF-A0AAD4LNB9-F1
#
_cell.length_a   1.000
_cell.length_b   1.000
_cell.length_c   1.000
_cell.angle_alpha   90.00
_cell.angle_beta   90.00
_cell.angle_gamma   90.00
#
_symmetry.space_group_name_H-M   'P 1'
#
loop_
_entity.id
_entity.type
_entity.pdbx_description
1 polymer ?
#
loop_
_entity_poly.entity_id
_entity_poly.type
_entity_poly.pdbx_seq_one_letter_code
_entity_poly.pdbx_strand_id
1 'polypeptide(L)'
;MHAISTAAFVSVLALVSSLAAATGPKPQCIKTYTVPEAEPCDTFVAKLGLSKADILSLNSGLSCDGTIPAGKVLCIKQSKQKPARMLAPKPKKPAPACKTYAAATDTTCDALAPKFGLTPEKFVEYNSNVNDDCTNLVPGQAYCVALD
;
A
#
# COMPACT_ATOMS: atom_id res chain seq x y z
N MET A 1 -71.88 -4.27 48.47
CA MET A 1 -70.56 -4.01 49.10
C MET A 1 -69.74 -5.26 48.91
N HIS A 2 -68.61 -5.14 48.18
CA HIS A 2 -67.45 -6.07 48.08
C HIS A 2 -67.71 -7.49 47.53
N ALA A 3 -66.93 -8.06 46.61
CA ALA A 3 -65.72 -7.64 45.90
C ALA A 3 -65.55 -8.50 44.63
N ILE A 4 -64.97 -7.92 43.57
CA ILE A 4 -64.46 -8.62 42.39
C ILE A 4 -62.97 -8.26 42.31
N SER A 5 -62.07 -9.23 42.10
CA SER A 5 -60.79 -9.05 41.36
C SER A 5 -60.02 -10.39 41.35
N THR A 6 -60.25 -11.26 40.36
CA THR A 6 -59.41 -11.50 39.16
C THR A 6 -57.95 -11.89 39.41
N ALA A 7 -57.63 -13.14 39.05
CA ALA A 7 -56.29 -13.71 39.00
C ALA A 7 -55.43 -13.02 37.92
N ALA A 8 -54.16 -12.73 38.24
CA ALA A 8 -53.18 -12.22 37.30
C ALA A 8 -52.16 -13.32 36.96
N PHE A 9 -52.08 -13.65 35.67
CA PHE A 9 -51.13 -14.58 35.08
C PHE A 9 -49.70 -14.03 35.14
N VAL A 10 -48.75 -14.90 35.45
CA VAL A 10 -47.31 -14.63 35.38
C VAL A 10 -46.90 -14.53 33.91
N SER A 11 -46.38 -13.38 33.48
CA SER A 11 -45.77 -13.22 32.16
C SER A 11 -44.33 -12.75 32.31
N VAL A 12 -43.39 -13.66 32.05
CA VAL A 12 -41.96 -13.36 31.96
C VAL A 12 -41.72 -12.66 30.62
N LEU A 13 -41.59 -11.33 30.64
CA LEU A 13 -41.06 -10.59 29.49
C LEU A 13 -39.54 -10.49 29.63
N ALA A 14 -38.83 -11.37 28.94
CA ALA A 14 -37.40 -11.20 28.67
C ALA A 14 -37.23 -9.99 27.75
N LEU A 15 -36.80 -8.86 28.32
CA LEU A 15 -36.36 -7.72 27.51
C LEU A 15 -34.97 -8.03 26.98
N VAL A 16 -34.91 -8.22 25.67
CA VAL A 16 -33.70 -8.43 24.88
C VAL A 16 -32.67 -7.33 25.18
N SER A 17 -31.49 -7.74 25.64
CA SER A 17 -30.33 -6.87 25.70
C SER A 17 -29.91 -6.54 24.28
N SER A 18 -30.34 -5.40 23.77
CA SER A 18 -29.82 -4.83 22.53
C SER A 18 -28.34 -4.51 22.74
N LEU A 19 -27.46 -5.42 22.29
CA LEU A 19 -26.05 -5.12 22.12
C LEU A 19 -25.97 -4.14 20.95
N ALA A 20 -26.04 -2.84 21.25
CA ALA A 20 -25.69 -1.81 20.29
C ALA A 20 -24.25 -2.11 19.84
N ALA A 21 -24.09 -2.60 18.62
CA ALA A 21 -22.79 -2.63 17.97
C ALA A 21 -22.33 -1.18 17.92
N ALA A 22 -21.40 -0.81 18.80
CA ALA A 22 -20.76 0.48 18.77
C ALA A 22 -20.03 0.59 17.44
N THR A 23 -20.70 1.12 16.42
CA THR A 23 -20.04 1.59 15.22
C THR A 23 -19.26 2.82 15.67
N GLY A 24 -18.00 2.59 16.09
CA GLY A 24 -17.05 3.67 16.29
C GLY A 24 -17.03 4.59 15.06
N PRO A 25 -16.49 5.81 15.17
CA PRO A 25 -16.43 6.75 14.06
C PRO A 25 -15.92 6.02 12.81
N LYS A 26 -16.72 6.02 11.74
CA LYS A 26 -16.30 5.44 10.45
C LYS A 26 -14.90 5.98 10.15
N PRO A 27 -13.91 5.14 9.83
CA PRO A 27 -12.56 5.62 9.57
C PRO A 27 -12.64 6.61 8.41
N GLN A 28 -12.48 7.90 8.72
CA GLN A 28 -12.58 8.95 7.73
C GLN A 28 -11.36 8.87 6.80
N CYS A 29 -11.59 9.13 5.53
CA CYS A 29 -10.54 9.22 4.53
C CYS A 29 -9.60 10.38 4.89
N ILE A 30 -8.42 10.07 5.44
CA ILE A 30 -7.45 11.10 5.83
C ILE A 30 -6.69 11.61 4.60
N LYS A 31 -6.46 10.73 3.62
CA LYS A 31 -5.80 11.05 2.35
C LYS A 31 -6.22 10.08 1.26
N THR A 32 -6.26 10.56 0.02
CA THR A 32 -6.42 9.73 -1.18
C THR A 32 -5.08 9.38 -1.81
N TYR A 33 -4.99 8.19 -2.37
CA TYR A 33 -3.84 7.66 -3.10
C TYR A 33 -4.29 7.09 -4.44
N THR A 34 -3.67 7.54 -5.53
CA THR A 34 -3.92 6.98 -6.87
C THR A 34 -2.88 5.90 -7.15
N VAL A 35 -3.33 4.67 -7.38
CA VAL A 35 -2.49 3.52 -7.69
C VAL A 35 -1.81 3.74 -9.04
N PRO A 36 -0.47 3.92 -9.10
CA PRO A 36 0.20 4.29 -10.34
C PRO A 36 0.29 3.13 -11.32
N GLU A 37 0.47 1.91 -10.81
CA GLU A 37 0.62 0.68 -11.58
C GLU A 37 -0.16 -0.44 -10.88
N ALA A 38 -0.68 -1.39 -11.65
CA ALA A 38 -1.47 -2.48 -11.07
C ALA A 38 -0.57 -3.39 -10.23
N GLU A 39 -0.97 -3.68 -8.99
CA GLU A 39 -0.16 -4.50 -8.07
C GLU A 39 -1.04 -5.37 -7.14
N PRO A 40 -0.53 -6.52 -6.63
CA PRO A 40 -1.26 -7.34 -5.67
C PRO A 40 -1.65 -6.56 -4.41
N CYS A 41 -2.87 -6.77 -3.90
CA CYS A 41 -3.37 -6.03 -2.75
C CYS A 41 -2.49 -6.23 -1.50
N ASP A 42 -1.93 -7.43 -1.30
CA ASP A 42 -0.97 -7.74 -0.23
C ASP A 42 0.27 -6.85 -0.28
N THR A 43 0.86 -6.71 -1.47
CA THR A 43 2.02 -5.85 -1.70
C THR A 43 1.68 -4.39 -1.45
N PHE A 44 0.51 -3.93 -1.91
CA PHE A 44 0.05 -2.57 -1.74
C PHE A 44 -0.11 -2.18 -0.27
N VAL A 45 -0.80 -3.00 0.53
CA VAL A 45 -1.01 -2.71 1.96
C VAL A 45 0.27 -2.83 2.76
N ALA A 46 1.16 -3.77 2.42
CA ALA A 46 2.48 -3.89 3.04
C ALA A 46 3.35 -2.65 2.83
N LYS A 47 3.38 -2.09 1.60
CA LYS A 47 4.06 -0.82 1.27
C LYS A 47 3.54 0.36 2.09
N LEU A 48 2.27 0.31 2.49
CA LEU A 48 1.61 1.33 3.31
C LEU A 48 1.77 1.10 4.82
N GLY A 49 2.30 -0.05 5.24
CA GLY A 49 2.26 -0.48 6.65
C GLY A 49 0.84 -0.68 7.16
N LEU A 50 -0.09 -1.09 6.28
CA LEU A 50 -1.50 -1.34 6.59
C LEU A 50 -1.82 -2.83 6.52
N SER A 51 -2.87 -3.26 7.22
CA SER A 51 -3.46 -4.57 7.01
C SER A 51 -4.51 -4.53 5.88
N LYS A 52 -4.88 -5.71 5.34
CA LYS A 52 -6.04 -5.83 4.44
C LYS A 52 -7.32 -5.30 5.10
N ALA A 53 -7.52 -5.60 6.39
CA ALA A 53 -8.67 -5.13 7.13
C ALA A 53 -8.71 -3.59 7.19
N ASP A 54 -7.55 -2.94 7.37
CA ASP A 54 -7.45 -1.49 7.38
C ASP A 54 -7.85 -0.88 6.04
N ILE A 55 -7.31 -1.37 4.92
CA ILE A 55 -7.61 -0.78 3.60
C ILE A 55 -9.07 -1.01 3.19
N LEU A 56 -9.64 -2.17 3.51
CA LEU A 56 -11.04 -2.49 3.23
C LEU A 56 -11.99 -1.65 4.11
N SER A 57 -11.62 -1.39 5.37
CA SER A 57 -12.41 -0.52 6.25
C SER A 57 -12.49 0.93 5.75
N LEU A 58 -11.47 1.39 5.03
CA LEU A 58 -11.38 2.74 4.47
C LEU A 58 -12.05 2.89 3.11
N ASN A 59 -12.19 1.79 2.37
CA ASN A 59 -12.66 1.78 0.99
C ASN A 59 -13.80 0.78 0.85
N SER A 60 -14.98 1.13 1.37
CA SER A 60 -16.17 0.31 1.22
C SER A 60 -16.48 0.05 -0.25
N GLY A 61 -16.39 -1.21 -0.69
CA GLY A 61 -16.55 -1.62 -2.09
C GLY A 61 -15.23 -1.96 -2.81
N LEU A 62 -14.08 -1.76 -2.19
CA LEU A 62 -12.81 -2.34 -2.64
C LEU A 62 -12.84 -3.85 -2.40
N SER A 63 -12.39 -4.63 -3.40
CA SER A 63 -11.99 -6.03 -3.20
C SER A 63 -10.48 -6.13 -3.07
N CYS A 64 -10.01 -7.04 -2.21
CA CYS A 64 -8.59 -7.25 -1.89
C CYS A 64 -8.22 -8.75 -1.95
N ASP A 65 -8.85 -9.46 -2.89
CA ASP A 65 -8.63 -10.88 -3.22
C ASP A 65 -7.61 -11.08 -4.35
N GLY A 66 -7.16 -10.00 -4.99
CA GLY A 66 -6.21 -10.05 -6.09
C GLY A 66 -5.46 -8.74 -6.29
N THR A 67 -5.35 -8.33 -7.55
CA THR A 67 -4.63 -7.14 -7.98
C THR A 67 -5.50 -5.88 -7.88
N ILE A 68 -4.96 -4.82 -7.30
CA ILE A 68 -5.56 -3.48 -7.37
C ILE A 68 -5.13 -2.84 -8.70
N PRO A 69 -6.06 -2.48 -9.61
CA PRO A 69 -5.69 -1.88 -10.90
C PRO A 69 -5.05 -0.50 -10.76
N ALA A 70 -4.20 -0.15 -11.72
CA ALA A 70 -3.71 1.22 -11.92
C ALA A 70 -4.88 2.21 -12.07
N GLY A 71 -4.68 3.45 -11.62
CA GLY A 71 -5.67 4.53 -11.65
C GLY A 71 -6.74 4.47 -10.55
N LYS A 72 -6.80 3.39 -9.75
CA LYS A 72 -7.72 3.33 -8.60
C LYS A 72 -7.33 4.40 -7.57
N VAL A 73 -8.33 5.19 -7.14
CA VAL A 73 -8.17 6.18 -6.07
C VAL A 73 -8.67 5.58 -4.76
N LEU A 74 -7.78 5.41 -3.80
CA LEU A 74 -8.04 4.75 -2.52
C LEU A 74 -7.84 5.72 -1.35
N CYS A 75 -8.72 5.65 -0.37
CA CYS A 75 -8.56 6.24 0.94
C CYS A 75 -7.54 5.46 1.76
N ILE A 76 -6.55 6.16 2.32
CA ILE A 76 -5.49 5.57 3.15
C ILE A 76 -5.43 6.30 4.51
N LYS A 77 -5.04 5.56 5.56
CA LYS A 77 -4.61 6.14 6.83
C LYS A 77 -3.10 6.37 6.72
N GLN A 78 -2.65 7.59 6.46
CA GLN A 78 -1.23 7.91 6.66
C GLN A 78 -0.97 8.01 8.17
N SER A 79 -0.53 6.92 8.79
CA SER A 79 0.11 6.99 10.10
C SER A 79 1.54 7.51 9.89
N LYS A 80 2.07 8.26 10.85
CA LYS A 80 3.29 9.07 10.73
C LYS A 80 4.60 8.24 10.64
N GLN A 81 4.60 7.05 10.06
CA GLN A 81 5.79 6.27 9.76
C GLN A 81 6.34 6.72 8.39
N LYS A 82 7.54 7.30 8.39
CA LYS A 82 8.15 8.00 7.25
C LYS A 82 8.82 7.03 6.26
N PRO A 83 8.92 7.34 4.94
CA PRO A 83 8.15 8.31 4.16
C PRO A 83 7.37 7.69 3.00
N ALA A 84 6.40 8.46 2.51
CA ALA A 84 5.70 8.44 1.22
C ALA A 84 6.54 8.19 -0.07
N ARG A 85 7.81 7.78 0.03
CA ARG A 85 8.72 7.47 -1.08
C ARG A 85 8.39 6.15 -1.79
N MET A 86 7.83 5.17 -1.07
CA MET A 86 7.37 3.90 -1.68
C MET A 86 6.02 4.05 -2.41
N LEU A 87 5.31 5.15 -2.17
CA LEU A 87 3.93 5.36 -2.60
C LEU A 87 3.88 6.36 -3.77
N ALA A 88 4.67 7.42 -3.75
CA ALA A 88 4.75 8.24 -4.96
C ALA A 88 5.46 7.42 -6.05
N PRO A 89 4.88 7.25 -7.27
CA PRO A 89 5.71 6.85 -8.40
C PRO A 89 6.89 7.81 -8.45
N LYS A 90 8.11 7.27 -8.42
CA LYS A 90 9.32 8.08 -8.54
C LYS A 90 9.12 8.90 -9.82
N PRO A 91 9.17 10.24 -9.76
CA PRO A 91 9.03 11.02 -10.98
C PRO A 91 10.03 10.46 -11.98
N LYS A 92 9.54 10.02 -13.15
CA LYS A 92 10.39 9.62 -14.28
C LYS A 92 11.18 10.85 -14.68
N LYS A 93 12.26 11.12 -13.95
CA LYS A 93 13.24 12.12 -14.36
C LYS A 93 13.83 11.59 -15.66
N PRO A 94 14.01 12.44 -16.68
CA PRO A 94 14.88 12.12 -17.79
C PRO A 94 16.19 11.55 -17.25
N ALA A 95 16.71 10.49 -17.88
CA ALA A 95 18.00 9.95 -17.49
C ALA A 95 19.01 11.12 -17.48
N PRO A 96 19.76 11.31 -16.39
CA PRO A 96 20.75 12.38 -16.34
C PRO A 96 21.80 12.15 -17.43
N ALA A 97 22.50 13.22 -17.84
CA ALA A 97 23.75 13.04 -18.58
C ALA A 97 24.69 12.20 -17.69
N CYS A 98 25.15 11.07 -18.23
CA CYS A 98 25.79 10.04 -17.45
C CYS A 98 26.73 9.21 -18.34
N LYS A 99 27.79 8.69 -17.72
CA LYS A 99 28.56 7.60 -18.27
C LYS A 99 27.79 6.29 -18.11
N THR A 100 27.62 5.56 -19.21
CA THR A 100 26.88 4.29 -19.23
C THR A 100 27.79 3.06 -19.31
N TYR A 101 27.28 1.92 -18.84
CA TYR A 101 27.88 0.60 -18.98
C TYR A 101 26.89 -0.35 -19.65
N ALA A 102 27.15 -0.73 -20.91
CA ALA A 102 26.28 -1.57 -21.75
C ALA A 102 26.56 -3.07 -21.66
N ALA A 103 27.47 -3.49 -20.79
CA ALA A 103 27.89 -4.89 -20.64
C ALA A 103 27.51 -5.46 -19.27
N ALA A 104 26.42 -4.99 -18.66
CA ALA A 104 25.94 -5.55 -17.41
C ALA A 104 25.68 -7.05 -17.60
N THR A 105 26.49 -7.90 -16.95
CA THR A 105 26.27 -9.35 -16.89
C THR A 105 25.57 -9.76 -15.60
N ASP A 106 25.66 -8.91 -14.58
CA ASP A 106 24.99 -9.13 -13.31
C ASP A 106 23.53 -8.68 -13.40
N THR A 107 22.65 -9.45 -12.78
CA THR A 107 21.21 -9.22 -12.81
C THR A 107 20.68 -8.52 -11.55
N THR A 108 21.58 -8.13 -10.63
CA THR A 108 21.23 -7.44 -9.38
C THR A 108 22.12 -6.22 -9.15
N CYS A 109 21.59 -5.21 -8.45
CA CYS A 109 22.34 -3.99 -8.12
C CYS A 109 23.47 -4.26 -7.13
N ASP A 110 23.28 -5.19 -6.20
CA ASP A 110 24.31 -5.55 -5.21
C ASP A 110 25.57 -6.11 -5.87
N ALA A 111 25.43 -6.75 -7.03
CA ALA A 111 26.56 -7.25 -7.81
C ALA A 111 27.14 -6.18 -8.75
N LEU A 112 26.30 -5.35 -9.37
CA LEU A 112 26.73 -4.39 -10.39
C LEU A 112 27.22 -3.06 -9.80
N ALA A 113 26.48 -2.45 -8.87
CA ALA A 113 26.74 -1.11 -8.37
C ALA A 113 28.13 -0.96 -7.70
N PRO A 114 28.59 -1.91 -6.86
CA PRO A 114 29.91 -1.80 -6.22
C PRO A 114 31.08 -1.78 -7.20
N LYS A 115 30.92 -2.37 -8.40
CA LYS A 115 31.96 -2.35 -9.45
C LYS A 115 32.28 -0.93 -9.95
N PHE A 116 31.37 0.02 -9.71
CA PHE A 116 31.49 1.43 -10.06
C PHE A 116 31.59 2.35 -8.83
N GLY A 117 31.76 1.78 -7.63
CA GLY A 117 31.80 2.55 -6.38
C GLY A 117 30.45 3.15 -5.99
N LEU A 118 29.34 2.60 -6.50
CA LEU A 118 27.99 3.03 -6.16
C LEU A 118 27.37 2.10 -5.11
N THR A 119 26.47 2.65 -4.29
CA THR A 119 25.51 1.83 -3.55
C THR A 119 24.33 1.43 -4.47
N PRO A 120 23.63 0.33 -4.19
CA PRO A 120 22.41 -0.04 -4.93
C PRO A 120 21.39 1.11 -5.02
N GLU A 121 21.21 1.86 -3.94
CA GLU A 121 20.26 2.98 -3.91
C GLU A 121 20.68 4.11 -4.85
N LYS A 122 21.99 4.37 -4.98
CA LYS A 122 22.52 5.35 -5.93
C LYS A 122 22.40 4.87 -7.37
N PHE A 123 22.62 3.59 -7.62
CA PHE A 123 22.41 3.01 -8.94
C PHE A 123 20.94 3.11 -9.40
N VAL A 124 19.98 2.79 -8.53
CA VAL A 124 18.54 2.97 -8.79
C VAL A 124 18.16 4.45 -8.89
N GLU A 125 18.88 5.35 -8.22
CA GLU A 125 18.72 6.80 -8.40
C GLU A 125 19.11 7.27 -9.81
N TYR A 126 20.19 6.73 -10.37
CA TYR A 126 20.68 7.11 -11.70
C TYR A 126 19.84 6.50 -12.83
N ASN A 127 19.24 5.34 -12.58
CA ASN A 127 18.51 4.56 -13.57
C ASN A 127 17.04 4.45 -13.20
N SER A 128 16.22 5.42 -13.62
CA SER A 128 14.79 5.48 -13.28
C SER A 128 13.94 4.32 -13.83
N ASN A 129 14.51 3.52 -14.73
CA ASN A 129 13.95 2.29 -15.28
C ASN A 129 14.30 1.04 -14.45
N VAL A 130 15.13 1.16 -13.42
CA VAL A 130 15.46 0.07 -12.48
C VAL A 130 14.53 0.18 -11.27
N ASN A 131 13.93 -0.94 -10.87
CA ASN A 131 13.04 -0.98 -9.71
C ASN A 131 13.84 -0.94 -8.39
N ASP A 132 13.17 -0.59 -7.28
CA ASP A 132 13.83 -0.46 -5.98
C ASP A 132 14.43 -1.78 -5.47
N ASP A 133 13.86 -2.93 -5.85
CA ASP A 133 14.35 -4.27 -5.52
C ASP A 133 15.49 -4.74 -6.46
N CYS A 134 15.80 -3.95 -7.48
CA CYS A 134 16.78 -4.23 -8.53
C CYS A 134 16.70 -5.64 -9.15
N THR A 135 15.49 -6.10 -9.42
CA THR A 135 15.19 -7.41 -10.00
C THR A 135 14.94 -7.36 -11.51
N ASN A 136 15.01 -6.18 -12.12
CA ASN A 136 14.68 -5.94 -13.52
C ASN A 136 15.89 -5.49 -14.37
N LEU A 137 17.11 -5.85 -13.97
CA LEU A 137 18.29 -5.63 -14.82
C LEU A 137 18.27 -6.60 -16.00
N VAL A 138 18.56 -6.07 -17.18
CA VAL A 138 18.60 -6.81 -18.44
C VAL A 138 20.06 -6.92 -18.88
N PRO A 139 20.60 -8.14 -19.03
CA PRO A 139 21.95 -8.31 -19.53
C PRO A 139 22.14 -7.65 -20.90
N GLY A 140 23.24 -6.92 -21.06
CA GLY A 140 23.53 -6.16 -22.29
C GLY A 140 22.79 -4.83 -22.44
N GLN A 141 21.92 -4.45 -21.49
CA GLN A 141 21.34 -3.10 -21.45
C GLN A 141 22.35 -2.09 -20.87
N ALA A 142 22.31 -0.87 -21.39
CA ALA A 142 23.08 0.25 -20.87
C ALA A 142 22.44 0.85 -19.61
N TYR A 143 23.26 0.99 -18.56
CA TYR A 143 22.89 1.66 -17.31
C TYR A 143 23.88 2.78 -16.98
N CYS A 144 23.38 3.88 -16.44
CA CYS A 144 24.19 4.97 -15.87
C CYS A 144 24.97 4.45 -14.66
N VAL A 145 26.30 4.63 -14.69
CA VAL A 145 27.23 4.20 -13.63
C VAL A 145 28.05 5.36 -13.06
N ALA A 146 27.99 6.54 -13.68
CA ALA A 146 28.49 7.80 -13.15
C ALA A 146 27.69 8.95 -13.77
N LEU A 147 27.44 10.01 -13.02
CA LEU A 147 26.90 11.25 -13.59
C LEU A 147 28.05 12.09 -14.16
N ASP A 148 27.76 12.87 -15.20
CA ASP A 148 28.69 13.86 -15.74
C ASP A 148 28.76 15.13 -14.88
#